data_AF-A0A7N2MUQ8-F1
#
_entry.id   AF-A0A7N2MUQ8-F1
#
_cell.length_a   1.000
_cell.length_b   1.000
_cell.length_c   1.000
_cell.angle_alpha   90.00
_cell.angle_beta   90.00
_cell.angle_gamma   90.00
#
_symmetry.space_group_name_H-M   'P 1'
#
loop_
_entity.id
_entity.type
_entity.pdbx_description
1 polymer ?
#
loop_
_entity_poly.entity_id
_entity_poly.type
_entity_poly.pdbx_seq_one_letter_code
_entity_poly.pdbx_strand_id
1 'polypeptide(L)'
;MSDHQQGNNERNENKDIEGQFPSKVVEFVSKPLVRSFLGWYEGILVFCRAIAVSLLDPLFFYVPVINEDKKCIGLNKVLWTIAIVSRSVTDFIYLVHYVVISVVKSKKSKIRKERNDESNSKERNIRVKSRSYFWPFFMLNILVILPIPQVVMSSIFSEMRRTKSSNITILNSLVLLQYGPRVFQIYRSWKKLISAEKFNEASLWIKASFNLFLYILAGHVLGAFWYFFSTQRLAACWQKACDQIHNDGVEISFNCDYSFRNLSFLDDFCPIDTPNPSTFDFGIFLEARRSRSLESTGFLPKAFYCFWWGMRNLSNWFFDSRFSLTRRLLLLILPLKMD
;
A
#
# COMPACT_ATOMS: atom_id res chain seq x y z
N MET A 1 6.51 67.74 -31.27
CA MET A 1 6.21 67.59 -29.83
C MET A 1 5.54 66.22 -29.66
N SER A 2 6.31 65.15 -29.40
CA SER A 2 6.73 64.67 -28.04
C SER A 2 5.49 64.21 -27.26
N ASP A 3 5.29 62.99 -26.73
CA ASP A 3 6.09 61.82 -26.34
C ASP A 3 5.15 60.58 -26.40
N HIS A 4 5.53 59.30 -26.51
CA HIS A 4 6.23 58.50 -25.49
C HIS A 4 6.68 57.14 -26.08
N GLN A 5 7.98 56.89 -26.03
CA GLN A 5 8.56 55.54 -25.96
C GLN A 5 8.70 55.17 -24.48
N GLN A 6 8.00 54.14 -24.01
CA GLN A 6 8.41 53.35 -22.84
C GLN A 6 7.56 52.08 -22.76
N GLY A 7 8.17 50.90 -22.94
CA GLY A 7 7.44 49.65 -22.75
C GLY A 7 8.10 48.37 -23.27
N ASN A 8 9.15 48.47 -24.10
CA ASN A 8 9.72 47.28 -24.75
C ASN A 8 11.06 46.78 -24.18
N ASN A 9 11.68 47.47 -23.21
CA ASN A 9 12.99 47.04 -22.71
C ASN A 9 12.93 46.10 -21.50
N GLU A 10 11.91 46.19 -20.64
CA GLU A 10 11.79 45.31 -19.46
C GLU A 10 11.27 43.89 -19.79
N ARG A 11 10.59 43.71 -20.93
CA ARG A 11 10.00 42.41 -21.32
C ARG A 11 11.02 41.46 -21.96
N ASN A 12 12.15 41.97 -22.44
CA ASN A 12 13.22 41.14 -23.03
C ASN A 12 14.20 40.63 -21.96
N GLU A 13 14.53 41.44 -20.95
CA GLU A 13 15.43 41.02 -19.86
C GLU A 13 14.81 39.90 -18.99
N ASN A 14 13.48 39.95 -18.74
CA ASN A 14 12.79 38.92 -17.97
C ASN A 14 12.68 37.56 -18.72
N LYS A 15 12.71 37.55 -20.06
CA LYS A 15 12.68 36.31 -20.85
C LYS A 15 14.01 35.56 -20.85
N ASP A 16 15.13 36.30 -20.77
CA ASP A 16 16.45 35.69 -20.76
C ASP A 16 16.80 35.06 -19.40
N ILE A 17 16.33 35.65 -18.29
CA ILE A 17 16.53 35.11 -16.93
C ILE A 17 15.71 33.83 -16.72
N GLU A 18 14.47 33.78 -17.25
CA GLU A 18 13.58 32.62 -17.13
C GLU A 18 14.01 31.44 -18.02
N GLY A 19 14.80 31.70 -19.08
CA GLY A 19 15.43 30.69 -19.94
C GLY A 19 16.78 30.15 -19.44
N GLN A 20 17.53 30.94 -18.65
CA GLN A 20 18.90 30.61 -18.23
C GLN A 20 18.98 29.69 -17.00
N PHE A 21 18.09 29.88 -16.02
CA PHE A 21 17.98 29.03 -14.84
C PHE A 21 17.65 27.54 -15.18
N PRO A 22 16.72 27.24 -16.11
CA PRO A 22 16.40 25.87 -16.49
C PRO A 22 17.41 25.20 -17.44
N SER A 23 18.23 25.96 -18.17
CA SER A 23 19.26 25.44 -19.09
C SER A 23 20.41 24.76 -18.31
N LYS A 24 20.90 25.43 -17.25
CA LYS A 24 21.95 24.90 -16.36
C LYS A 24 21.55 23.59 -15.67
N VAL A 25 20.27 23.42 -15.32
CA VAL A 25 19.75 22.17 -14.71
C VAL A 25 19.77 21.00 -15.70
N VAL A 26 19.42 21.23 -16.97
CA VAL A 26 19.45 20.20 -18.01
C VAL A 26 20.88 19.82 -18.37
N GLU A 27 21.79 20.81 -18.43
CA GLU A 27 23.21 20.59 -18.61
C GLU A 27 23.80 19.79 -17.44
N PHE A 28 23.46 20.15 -16.20
CA PHE A 28 23.87 19.41 -15.00
C PHE A 28 23.37 17.95 -15.01
N VAL A 29 22.10 17.71 -15.36
CA VAL A 29 21.51 16.36 -15.44
C VAL A 29 22.08 15.50 -16.57
N SER A 30 22.60 16.12 -17.62
CA SER A 30 23.13 15.41 -18.79
C SER A 30 24.58 14.92 -18.63
N LYS A 31 25.31 15.41 -17.60
CA LYS A 31 26.67 14.97 -17.25
C LYS A 31 26.70 13.45 -16.98
N PRO A 32 27.73 12.72 -17.45
CA PRO A 32 27.81 11.26 -17.30
C PRO A 32 27.84 10.80 -15.84
N LEU A 33 28.47 11.59 -14.95
CA LEU A 33 28.44 11.37 -13.50
C LEU A 33 27.01 11.43 -12.94
N VAL A 34 26.22 12.42 -13.36
CA VAL A 34 24.84 12.61 -12.93
C VAL A 34 23.92 11.54 -13.52
N ARG A 35 24.22 11.03 -14.72
CA ARG A 35 23.50 9.90 -15.33
C ARG A 35 23.72 8.57 -14.60
N SER A 36 24.96 8.29 -14.19
CA SER A 36 25.27 7.12 -13.34
C SER A 36 24.63 7.27 -11.95
N PHE A 37 24.71 8.46 -11.35
CA PHE A 37 24.04 8.77 -10.08
C PHE A 37 22.51 8.63 -10.18
N LEU A 38 21.90 9.05 -11.30
CA LEU A 38 20.46 8.90 -11.55
C LEU A 38 20.02 7.44 -11.57
N GLY A 39 20.80 6.52 -12.16
CA GLY A 39 20.46 5.10 -12.20
C GLY A 39 20.39 4.47 -10.81
N TRP A 40 21.36 4.80 -9.95
CA TRP A 40 21.40 4.35 -8.56
C TRP A 40 20.28 4.99 -7.73
N TYR A 41 20.01 6.27 -7.95
CA TYR A 41 18.94 7.01 -7.30
C TYR A 41 17.54 6.44 -7.62
N GLU A 42 17.28 6.07 -8.87
CA GLU A 42 16.02 5.42 -9.27
C GLU A 42 15.86 4.05 -8.59
N GLY A 43 16.95 3.29 -8.45
CA GLY A 43 16.96 2.01 -7.73
C GLY A 43 16.63 2.18 -6.24
N ILE A 44 17.29 3.14 -5.58
CA ILE A 44 17.04 3.49 -4.17
C ILE A 44 15.57 3.90 -3.98
N LEU A 45 15.02 4.70 -4.88
CA LEU A 45 13.63 5.15 -4.76
C LEU A 45 12.60 4.04 -4.95
N VAL A 46 12.82 3.12 -5.88
CA VAL A 46 11.97 1.94 -6.04
C VAL A 46 12.02 1.07 -4.78
N PHE A 47 13.21 0.93 -4.19
CA PHE A 47 13.40 0.20 -2.94
C PHE A 47 12.71 0.88 -1.76
N CYS A 48 12.90 2.19 -1.58
CA CYS A 48 12.18 2.99 -0.60
C CYS A 48 10.66 2.87 -0.79
N ARG A 49 10.18 2.81 -2.04
CA ARG A 49 8.74 2.67 -2.33
C ARG A 49 8.21 1.31 -1.92
N ALA A 50 8.99 0.25 -2.16
CA ALA A 50 8.66 -1.08 -1.67
C ALA A 50 8.58 -1.10 -0.14
N ILE A 51 9.56 -0.49 0.55
CA ILE A 51 9.54 -0.33 2.01
C ILE A 51 8.31 0.45 2.45
N ALA A 52 8.04 1.61 1.86
CA ALA A 52 6.94 2.47 2.26
C ALA A 52 5.60 1.74 2.13
N VAL A 53 5.33 1.09 0.99
CA VAL A 53 4.08 0.34 0.78
C VAL A 53 4.00 -0.85 1.73
N SER A 54 5.04 -1.65 1.83
CA SER A 54 4.93 -2.94 2.52
C SER A 54 5.30 -2.91 3.99
N LEU A 55 5.91 -1.85 4.52
CA LEU A 55 6.12 -1.66 5.95
C LEU A 55 5.05 -0.72 6.52
N LEU A 56 4.78 0.42 5.85
CA LEU A 56 3.87 1.43 6.40
C LEU A 56 2.39 1.10 6.18
N ASP A 57 1.98 0.52 5.03
CA ASP A 57 0.56 0.18 4.84
C ASP A 57 0.11 -0.90 5.85
N PRO A 58 0.89 -1.96 6.15
CA PRO A 58 0.57 -2.93 7.20
C PRO A 58 0.44 -2.37 8.61
N LEU A 59 1.03 -1.22 8.95
CA LEU A 59 0.83 -0.61 10.28
C LEU A 59 -0.65 -0.36 10.56
N PHE A 60 -1.43 0.04 9.55
CA PHE A 60 -2.88 0.24 9.69
C PHE A 60 -3.60 -1.04 10.09
N PHE A 61 -3.14 -2.20 9.63
CA PHE A 61 -3.74 -3.50 9.96
C PHE A 61 -3.59 -3.87 11.45
N TYR A 62 -2.58 -3.32 12.14
CA TYR A 62 -2.33 -3.54 13.56
C TYR A 62 -3.00 -2.51 14.49
N VAL A 63 -3.64 -1.47 13.94
CA VAL A 63 -4.33 -0.43 14.72
C VAL A 63 -5.52 -0.94 15.55
N PRO A 64 -6.39 -1.85 15.05
CA PRO A 64 -7.50 -2.33 15.86
C PRO A 64 -6.95 -3.26 16.96
N VAL A 65 -7.34 -2.98 18.20
CA VAL A 65 -6.94 -3.73 19.39
C VAL A 65 -8.18 -4.30 20.04
N ILE A 66 -8.16 -5.60 20.29
CA ILE A 66 -9.25 -6.28 21.00
C ILE A 66 -8.98 -6.16 22.49
N ASN A 67 -9.97 -5.65 23.23
CA ASN A 67 -10.00 -5.72 24.67
C ASN A 67 -10.95 -6.86 25.07
N GLU A 68 -10.37 -7.96 25.54
CA GLU A 68 -11.11 -9.18 25.86
C GLU A 68 -11.92 -9.05 27.16
N ASP A 69 -11.47 -8.24 28.11
CA ASP A 69 -12.16 -8.01 29.38
C ASP A 69 -13.48 -7.24 29.19
N LYS A 70 -13.47 -6.25 28.29
CA LYS A 70 -14.63 -5.40 27.97
C LYS A 70 -15.37 -5.83 26.70
N LYS A 71 -14.89 -6.87 26.02
CA LYS A 71 -15.34 -7.35 24.69
C LYS A 71 -15.58 -6.20 23.71
N CYS A 72 -14.56 -5.38 23.50
CA CYS A 72 -14.65 -4.20 22.66
C CYS A 72 -13.42 -4.02 21.76
N ILE A 73 -13.58 -3.23 20.70
CA ILE A 73 -12.57 -2.95 19.68
C ILE A 73 -12.05 -1.53 19.88
N GLY A 74 -10.88 -1.43 20.51
CA GLY A 74 -10.12 -0.20 20.71
C GLY A 74 -9.34 0.20 19.46
N LEU A 75 -8.95 1.47 19.41
CA LEU A 75 -8.05 2.00 18.38
C LEU A 75 -6.76 2.46 19.05
N ASN A 76 -5.62 1.91 18.63
CA ASN A 76 -4.33 2.40 19.08
C ASN A 76 -4.03 3.76 18.41
N LYS A 77 -4.37 4.85 19.12
CA LYS A 77 -4.24 6.24 18.62
C LYS A 77 -2.79 6.57 18.26
N VAL A 78 -1.82 6.08 19.04
CA VAL A 78 -0.39 6.30 18.79
C VAL A 78 0.02 5.66 17.47
N LEU A 79 -0.32 4.38 17.27
CA LEU A 79 0.02 3.66 16.04
C LEU A 79 -0.68 4.27 14.82
N TRP A 80 -1.94 4.66 14.96
CA TRP A 80 -2.71 5.33 13.92
C TRP A 80 -2.05 6.65 13.48
N THR A 81 -1.66 7.50 14.45
CA THR A 81 -0.97 8.76 14.16
C THR A 81 0.38 8.52 13.49
N ILE A 82 1.19 7.58 13.97
CA ILE A 82 2.47 7.22 13.36
C ILE A 82 2.27 6.75 11.91
N ALA A 83 1.26 5.92 11.65
CA ALA A 83 0.95 5.42 10.32
C ALA A 83 0.52 6.55 9.36
N ILE A 84 -0.35 7.47 9.80
CA ILE A 84 -0.76 8.62 8.99
C ILE A 84 0.43 9.53 8.69
N VAL A 85 1.19 9.93 9.71
CA VAL A 85 2.31 10.86 9.54
C VAL A 85 3.37 10.28 8.60
N SER A 86 3.76 9.02 8.81
CA SER A 86 4.74 8.34 7.95
C SER A 86 4.24 8.20 6.50
N ARG A 87 2.94 7.93 6.31
CA ARG A 87 2.32 7.86 4.98
C ARG A 87 2.31 9.22 4.29
N SER A 88 1.93 10.29 4.98
CA SER A 88 1.94 11.65 4.44
C SER A 88 3.34 12.10 4.02
N VAL A 89 4.36 11.82 4.85
CA VAL A 89 5.76 12.14 4.52
C VAL A 89 6.22 11.40 3.28
N THR A 90 5.96 10.09 3.19
CA THR A 90 6.36 9.29 2.02
C THR A 90 5.62 9.69 0.75
N ASP A 91 4.31 9.95 0.81
CA ASP A 91 3.55 10.44 -0.33
C ASP A 91 4.06 11.80 -0.83
N PHE A 92 4.42 12.71 0.07
CA PHE A 92 5.02 13.99 -0.29
C PHE A 92 6.36 13.82 -1.03
N ILE A 93 7.26 12.98 -0.50
CA ILE A 93 8.55 12.67 -1.14
C ILE A 93 8.33 12.11 -2.55
N TYR A 94 7.40 11.17 -2.72
CA TYR A 94 7.10 10.60 -4.03
C TYR A 94 6.44 11.59 -4.99
N LEU A 95 5.58 12.48 -4.49
CA LEU A 95 4.96 13.52 -5.29
C LEU A 95 6.01 14.50 -5.82
N VAL A 96 6.92 14.97 -4.97
CA VAL A 96 8.05 15.82 -5.39
C VAL A 96 8.90 15.11 -6.44
N HIS A 97 9.25 13.85 -6.20
CA HIS A 97 10.03 13.07 -7.14
C HIS A 97 9.33 12.91 -8.51
N TYR A 98 8.04 12.60 -8.49
CA TYR A 98 7.23 12.49 -9.71
C TYR A 98 7.20 13.79 -10.50
N VAL A 99 6.98 14.93 -9.83
CA VAL A 99 6.98 16.26 -10.45
C VAL A 99 8.34 16.55 -11.09
N VAL A 100 9.45 16.35 -10.36
CA VAL A 100 10.81 16.57 -10.88
C VAL A 100 11.07 15.72 -12.13
N ILE A 101 10.76 14.42 -12.09
CA ILE A 101 10.89 13.53 -13.25
C ILE A 101 10.03 14.00 -14.43
N SER A 102 8.81 14.44 -14.18
CA SER A 102 7.88 14.87 -15.23
C SER A 102 8.40 16.10 -15.98
N VAL A 103 9.00 17.05 -15.26
CA VAL A 103 9.63 18.25 -15.82
C VAL A 103 10.86 17.86 -16.65
N VAL A 104 11.73 17.00 -16.11
CA VAL A 104 12.93 16.51 -16.82
C VAL A 104 12.56 15.77 -18.10
N LYS A 105 11.57 14.87 -18.05
CA LYS A 105 11.08 14.11 -19.23
C LYS A 105 10.45 15.02 -20.28
N SER A 106 9.64 15.98 -19.86
CA SER A 106 8.97 16.93 -20.77
C SER A 106 9.99 17.75 -21.54
N LYS A 107 11.03 18.28 -20.88
CA LYS A 107 12.11 19.02 -21.55
C LYS A 107 12.92 18.15 -22.51
N LYS A 108 13.28 16.92 -22.11
CA LYS A 108 13.96 15.97 -23.01
C LYS A 108 13.15 15.66 -24.26
N SER A 109 11.81 15.56 -24.12
CA SER A 109 10.90 15.34 -25.24
C SER A 109 10.81 16.56 -26.19
N LYS A 110 10.87 17.79 -25.64
CA LYS A 110 10.88 19.03 -26.41
C LYS A 110 12.16 19.17 -27.23
N ILE A 111 13.33 18.96 -26.61
CA ILE A 111 14.64 18.96 -27.29
C ILE A 111 14.69 17.90 -28.40
N ARG A 112 14.13 16.70 -28.16
CA ARG A 112 14.04 15.65 -29.18
C ARG A 112 13.10 16.01 -30.33
N LYS A 113 11.99 16.71 -30.07
CA LYS A 113 11.08 17.18 -31.13
C LYS A 113 11.75 18.24 -31.99
N GLU A 114 12.40 19.24 -31.39
CA GLU A 114 13.12 20.28 -32.13
C GLU A 114 14.21 19.68 -33.03
N ARG A 115 14.91 18.64 -32.56
CA ARG A 115 15.92 17.92 -33.34
C ARG A 115 15.34 16.98 -34.42
N ASN A 116 14.12 16.48 -34.25
CA ASN A 116 13.46 15.56 -35.20
C ASN A 116 12.57 16.29 -36.21
N ASP A 117 12.06 17.49 -35.92
CA ASP A 117 11.31 18.32 -36.88
C ASP A 117 12.22 18.83 -38.01
N GLU A 118 13.53 18.84 -37.80
CA GLU A 118 14.56 19.02 -38.84
C GLU A 118 14.78 17.76 -39.71
N SER A 119 14.31 16.58 -39.26
CA SER A 119 14.48 15.29 -39.95
C SER A 119 13.20 14.45 -40.03
N ASN A 120 12.38 14.71 -41.05
CA ASN A 120 11.39 13.80 -41.64
C ASN A 120 10.01 13.54 -40.98
N SER A 121 9.02 13.52 -41.89
CA SER A 121 7.56 13.41 -41.72
C SER A 121 7.01 12.04 -41.32
N LYS A 122 7.86 11.01 -41.17
CA LYS A 122 7.44 9.61 -40.91
C LYS A 122 7.09 9.31 -39.43
N GLU A 123 7.46 10.19 -38.50
CA GLU A 123 7.34 9.97 -37.04
C GLU A 123 5.94 10.24 -36.45
N ARG A 124 5.00 10.79 -37.26
CA ARG A 124 3.65 11.15 -36.81
C ARG A 124 2.79 9.93 -36.42
N ASN A 125 2.92 8.79 -37.10
CA ASN A 125 2.08 7.61 -36.85
C ASN A 125 2.49 6.81 -35.58
N ILE A 126 3.76 6.84 -35.18
CA ILE A 126 4.23 6.21 -33.92
C ILE A 126 3.77 7.03 -32.70
N ARG A 127 3.65 8.35 -32.86
CA ARG A 127 3.29 9.30 -31.81
C ARG A 127 1.84 9.16 -31.33
N VAL A 128 0.91 8.78 -32.20
CA VAL A 128 -0.50 8.50 -31.84
C VAL A 128 -0.61 7.23 -30.99
N LYS A 129 0.15 6.17 -31.35
CA LYS A 129 0.16 4.90 -30.61
C LYS A 129 0.78 5.07 -29.20
N SER A 130 1.81 5.90 -29.05
CA SER A 130 2.42 6.21 -27.75
C SER A 130 1.52 7.03 -26.80
N ARG A 131 0.56 7.81 -27.33
CA ARG A 131 -0.36 8.62 -26.52
C ARG A 131 -1.45 7.78 -25.84
N SER A 132 -1.85 6.69 -26.50
CA SER A 132 -2.85 5.73 -25.99
C SER A 132 -2.36 4.95 -24.75
N TYR A 133 -1.07 4.58 -24.69
CA TYR A 133 -0.48 3.89 -23.53
C TYR A 133 -0.09 4.80 -22.35
N PHE A 134 -0.07 6.12 -22.53
CA PHE A 134 0.34 7.08 -21.49
C PHE A 134 -0.78 7.31 -20.46
N TRP A 135 -2.05 7.33 -20.90
CA TRP A 135 -3.21 7.55 -20.05
C TRP A 135 -3.45 6.48 -18.97
N PRO A 136 -3.43 5.16 -19.27
CA PRO A 136 -3.60 4.15 -18.23
C PRO A 136 -2.44 4.15 -17.23
N PHE A 137 -1.21 4.47 -17.68
CA PHE A 137 -0.06 4.61 -16.78
C PHE A 137 -0.19 5.83 -15.87
N PHE A 138 -0.69 6.94 -16.39
CA PHE A 138 -0.93 8.15 -15.62
C PHE A 138 -2.03 7.94 -14.56
N MET A 139 -3.14 7.31 -14.94
CA MET A 139 -4.24 6.97 -14.02
C MET A 139 -3.80 5.99 -12.93
N LEU A 140 -2.98 4.99 -13.27
CA LEU A 140 -2.40 4.06 -12.29
C LEU A 140 -1.45 4.75 -11.29
N ASN A 141 -0.75 5.82 -11.70
CA ASN A 141 0.10 6.59 -10.79
C ASN A 141 -0.73 7.47 -9.86
N ILE A 142 -1.77 8.14 -10.37
CA ILE A 142 -2.69 8.96 -9.56
C ILE A 142 -3.42 8.09 -8.53
N LEU A 143 -4.02 6.98 -8.96
CA LEU A 143 -4.77 6.08 -8.07
C LEU A 143 -3.92 5.52 -6.92
N VAL A 144 -2.61 5.36 -7.15
CA VAL A 144 -1.69 4.88 -6.11
C VAL A 144 -1.32 5.97 -5.09
N ILE A 145 -1.27 7.24 -5.52
CA ILE A 145 -0.93 8.39 -4.66
C ILE A 145 -2.09 8.77 -3.73
N LEU A 146 -3.34 8.45 -4.09
CA LEU A 146 -4.47 8.82 -3.24
C LEU A 146 -4.41 8.11 -1.87
N PRO A 147 -4.67 8.84 -0.75
CA PRO A 147 -4.69 8.31 0.62
C PRO A 147 -5.92 7.44 0.93
N ILE A 148 -6.49 6.78 -0.08
CA ILE A 148 -7.67 5.91 0.06
C ILE A 148 -7.50 4.82 1.13
N PRO A 149 -6.32 4.19 1.36
CA PRO A 149 -6.21 3.18 2.42
C PRO A 149 -6.54 3.75 3.80
N GLN A 150 -6.23 5.02 4.08
CA GLN A 150 -6.51 5.64 5.37
C GLN A 150 -8.02 5.78 5.59
N VAL A 151 -8.74 6.25 4.56
CA VAL A 151 -10.20 6.42 4.61
C VAL A 151 -10.89 5.06 4.69
N VAL A 152 -10.50 4.11 3.84
CA VAL A 152 -11.09 2.77 3.81
C VAL A 152 -10.86 2.03 5.14
N MET A 153 -9.65 2.10 5.71
CA MET A 153 -9.35 1.48 7.00
C MET A 153 -10.17 2.09 8.14
N SER A 154 -10.36 3.42 8.16
CA SER A 154 -11.23 4.07 9.13
C SER A 154 -12.68 3.58 9.00
N SER A 155 -13.18 3.45 7.77
CA SER A 155 -14.52 2.91 7.50
C SER A 155 -14.65 1.46 7.95
N ILE A 156 -13.63 0.62 7.70
CA ILE A 156 -13.63 -0.78 8.18
C ILE A 156 -13.69 -0.83 9.70
N PHE A 157 -12.90 -0.01 10.40
CA PHE A 157 -12.94 0.02 11.87
C PHE A 157 -14.28 0.47 12.42
N SER A 158 -14.90 1.46 11.77
CA SER A 158 -16.25 1.88 12.13
C SER A 158 -17.23 0.72 11.96
N GLU A 159 -17.14 -0.01 10.85
CA GLU A 159 -18.04 -1.13 10.55
C GLU A 159 -17.82 -2.33 11.49
N MET A 160 -16.57 -2.64 11.86
CA MET A 160 -16.25 -3.67 12.84
C MET A 160 -16.84 -3.39 14.23
N ARG A 161 -17.05 -2.12 14.58
CA ARG A 161 -17.59 -1.71 15.89
C ARG A 161 -19.11 -1.73 15.96
N ARG A 162 -19.79 -1.89 14.82
CA ARG A 162 -21.25 -1.94 14.76
C ARG A 162 -21.71 -3.38 15.02
N THR A 163 -22.91 -3.53 15.56
CA THR A 163 -23.58 -4.85 15.66
C THR A 163 -23.96 -5.40 14.30
N LYS A 164 -24.36 -4.52 13.36
CA LYS A 164 -24.75 -4.91 12.01
C LYS A 164 -23.79 -4.28 11.01
N SER A 165 -23.08 -5.14 10.29
CA SER A 165 -22.15 -4.75 9.24
C SER A 165 -22.69 -5.17 7.88
N SER A 166 -22.87 -4.22 6.96
CA SER A 166 -23.29 -4.49 5.59
C SER A 166 -22.17 -4.26 4.56
N ASN A 167 -21.17 -3.44 4.89
CA ASN A 167 -20.20 -2.95 3.89
C ASN A 167 -18.80 -3.57 4.01
N ILE A 168 -18.51 -4.36 5.04
CA ILE A 168 -17.14 -4.82 5.34
C ILE A 168 -16.51 -5.64 4.21
N THR A 169 -17.28 -6.48 3.51
CA THR A 169 -16.82 -7.27 2.35
C THR A 169 -16.40 -6.38 1.18
N ILE A 170 -17.17 -5.33 0.90
CA ILE A 170 -16.87 -4.36 -0.16
C ILE A 170 -15.60 -3.58 0.23
N LEU A 171 -15.52 -3.11 1.46
CA LEU A 171 -14.36 -2.36 1.96
C LEU A 171 -13.07 -3.21 1.92
N ASN A 172 -13.13 -4.48 2.33
CA ASN A 172 -12.01 -5.41 2.20
C ASN A 172 -11.58 -5.62 0.75
N SER A 173 -12.56 -5.76 -0.16
CA SER A 173 -12.29 -5.87 -1.59
C SER A 173 -11.61 -4.62 -2.13
N LEU A 174 -11.99 -3.43 -1.67
CA LEU A 174 -11.32 -2.17 -2.03
C LEU A 174 -9.88 -2.12 -1.52
N VAL A 175 -9.60 -2.59 -0.30
CA VAL A 175 -8.23 -2.69 0.23
C VAL A 175 -7.37 -3.60 -0.67
N LEU A 176 -7.86 -4.80 -1.00
CA LEU A 176 -7.14 -5.74 -1.85
C LEU A 176 -6.96 -5.21 -3.28
N LEU A 177 -8.01 -4.63 -3.85
CA LEU A 177 -7.99 -4.04 -5.19
C LEU A 177 -7.02 -2.86 -5.28
N GLN A 178 -6.82 -2.13 -4.19
CA GLN A 178 -5.84 -1.04 -4.16
C GLN A 178 -4.42 -1.54 -3.91
N TYR A 179 -4.26 -2.55 -3.05
CA TYR A 179 -2.95 -3.11 -2.72
C TYR A 179 -2.31 -3.85 -3.92
N GLY A 180 -3.11 -4.57 -4.70
CA GLY A 180 -2.64 -5.31 -5.88
C GLY A 180 -1.87 -4.46 -6.91
N PRO A 181 -2.45 -3.36 -7.43
CA PRO A 181 -1.78 -2.43 -8.34
C PRO A 181 -0.50 -1.82 -7.75
N ARG A 182 -0.46 -1.53 -6.45
CA ARG A 182 0.74 -1.00 -5.77
C ARG A 182 1.88 -2.01 -5.82
N VAL A 183 1.62 -3.26 -5.45
CA VAL A 183 2.60 -4.35 -5.50
C VAL A 183 3.04 -4.63 -6.95
N PHE A 184 2.10 -4.64 -7.90
CA PHE A 184 2.42 -4.85 -9.31
C PHE A 184 3.36 -3.77 -9.88
N GLN A 185 3.15 -2.50 -9.52
CA GLN A 185 4.03 -1.41 -9.93
C GLN A 185 5.44 -1.55 -9.35
N ILE A 186 5.56 -1.96 -8.08
CA ILE A 186 6.85 -2.25 -7.44
C ILE A 186 7.55 -3.39 -8.19
N TYR A 187 6.85 -4.51 -8.40
CA TYR A 187 7.38 -5.66 -9.13
C TYR A 187 7.88 -5.29 -10.53
N ARG A 188 7.09 -4.52 -11.29
CA ARG A 188 7.50 -4.08 -12.64
C ARG A 188 8.72 -3.16 -12.60
N SER A 189 8.75 -2.21 -11.66
CA SER A 189 9.87 -1.28 -11.50
C SER A 189 11.14 -2.04 -11.14
N TRP A 190 11.02 -3.02 -10.25
CA TRP A 190 12.10 -3.91 -9.84
C TRP A 190 12.61 -4.80 -10.98
N LYS A 191 11.72 -5.46 -11.73
CA LYS A 191 12.09 -6.27 -12.90
C LYS A 191 12.87 -5.45 -13.92
N LYS A 192 12.45 -4.20 -14.15
CA LYS A 192 13.15 -3.28 -15.06
C LYS A 192 14.56 -2.94 -14.58
N LEU A 193 14.76 -2.73 -13.27
CA LEU A 193 16.08 -2.46 -12.69
C LEU A 193 17.01 -3.67 -12.85
N ILE A 194 16.53 -4.86 -12.52
CA ILE A 194 17.32 -6.10 -12.60
C ILE A 194 17.73 -6.44 -14.03
N SER A 195 16.84 -6.22 -15.01
CA SER A 195 17.12 -6.50 -16.43
C SER A 195 18.06 -5.50 -17.09
N ALA A 196 18.31 -4.33 -16.49
CA ALA A 196 19.16 -3.28 -17.05
C ALA A 196 20.64 -3.40 -16.64
N GLU A 197 20.96 -4.25 -15.66
CA GLU A 197 22.29 -4.37 -15.08
C GLU A 197 23.13 -5.45 -15.77
N LYS A 198 24.35 -5.11 -16.22
CA LYS A 198 25.32 -6.09 -16.71
C LYS A 198 25.74 -7.03 -15.57
N PHE A 199 25.86 -8.32 -15.87
CA PHE A 199 26.24 -9.34 -14.90
C PHE A 199 27.70 -9.19 -14.48
N ASN A 200 27.92 -8.66 -13.28
CA ASN A 200 29.19 -8.72 -12.56
C ASN A 200 28.94 -9.40 -11.20
N GLU A 201 29.98 -9.94 -10.55
CA GLU A 201 29.87 -10.69 -9.29
C GLU A 201 29.18 -9.90 -8.16
N ALA A 202 29.48 -8.60 -8.03
CA ALA A 202 28.81 -7.71 -7.08
C ALA A 202 27.30 -7.56 -7.37
N SER A 203 26.88 -7.54 -8.63
CA SER A 203 25.45 -7.45 -9.02
C SER A 203 24.69 -8.71 -8.64
N LEU A 204 25.34 -9.89 -8.61
CA LEU A 204 24.71 -11.13 -8.16
C LEU A 204 24.36 -11.10 -6.67
N TRP A 205 25.29 -10.66 -5.81
CA TRP A 205 25.07 -10.53 -4.37
C TRP A 205 23.99 -9.48 -4.04
N ILE A 206 24.00 -8.37 -4.76
CA ILE A 206 22.99 -7.31 -4.65
C ILE A 206 21.61 -7.88 -5.02
N LYS A 207 21.49 -8.61 -6.14
CA LYS A 207 20.23 -9.25 -6.56
C LYS A 207 19.72 -10.26 -5.53
N ALA A 208 20.59 -11.11 -5.00
CA ALA A 208 20.25 -12.10 -3.97
C ALA A 208 19.72 -11.41 -2.69
N SER A 209 20.42 -10.37 -2.22
CA SER A 209 20.04 -9.59 -1.03
C SER A 209 18.68 -8.92 -1.21
N PHE A 210 18.42 -8.33 -2.38
CA PHE A 210 17.11 -7.73 -2.67
C PHE A 210 15.98 -8.76 -2.75
N ASN A 211 16.23 -9.93 -3.31
CA ASN A 211 15.23 -10.99 -3.37
C ASN A 211 14.87 -11.50 -1.96
N LEU A 212 15.88 -11.71 -1.11
CA LEU A 212 15.68 -12.05 0.29
C LEU A 212 14.88 -10.96 1.03
N PHE A 213 15.22 -9.70 0.80
CA PHE A 213 14.51 -8.58 1.38
C PHE A 213 13.02 -8.56 1.01
N LEU A 214 12.71 -8.74 -0.28
CA LEU A 214 11.32 -8.81 -0.74
C LEU A 214 10.56 -10.00 -0.16
N TYR A 215 11.24 -11.13 0.06
CA TYR A 215 10.66 -12.30 0.72
C TYR A 215 10.29 -12.02 2.18
N ILE A 216 11.20 -11.40 2.95
CA ILE A 216 10.92 -10.95 4.32
C ILE A 216 9.73 -9.99 4.33
N LEU A 217 9.72 -9.04 3.40
CA LEU A 217 8.68 -8.04 3.28
C LEU A 217 7.32 -8.67 2.96
N ALA A 218 7.27 -9.69 2.08
CA ALA A 218 6.07 -10.45 1.81
C ALA A 218 5.54 -11.19 3.05
N GLY A 219 6.44 -11.76 3.87
CA GLY A 219 6.07 -12.41 5.13
C GLY A 219 5.43 -11.43 6.12
N HIS A 220 5.98 -10.23 6.23
CA HIS A 220 5.40 -9.16 7.07
C HIS A 220 4.00 -8.75 6.59
N VAL A 221 3.85 -8.51 5.29
CA VAL A 221 2.56 -8.15 4.68
C VAL A 221 1.52 -9.25 4.93
N LEU A 222 1.88 -10.52 4.68
CA LEU A 222 0.98 -11.66 4.89
C LEU A 222 0.57 -11.78 6.36
N GLY A 223 1.53 -11.64 7.29
CA GLY A 223 1.27 -11.65 8.72
C GLY A 223 0.32 -10.54 9.18
N ALA A 224 0.46 -9.34 8.62
CA ALA A 224 -0.39 -8.21 8.95
C ALA A 224 -1.83 -8.39 8.43
N PHE A 225 -2.00 -8.88 7.19
CA PHE A 225 -3.31 -9.27 6.68
C PHE A 225 -3.95 -10.34 7.55
N TRP A 226 -3.19 -11.35 7.97
CA TRP A 226 -3.69 -12.39 8.86
C TRP A 226 -4.16 -11.85 10.21
N TYR A 227 -3.41 -10.93 10.82
CA TYR A 227 -3.84 -10.26 12.06
C TYR A 227 -5.14 -9.47 11.87
N PHE A 228 -5.22 -8.68 10.80
CA PHE A 228 -6.38 -7.84 10.53
C PHE A 228 -7.64 -8.67 10.26
N PHE A 229 -7.54 -9.70 9.41
CA PHE A 229 -8.66 -10.59 9.16
C PHE A 229 -9.02 -11.43 10.39
N SER A 230 -8.07 -11.82 11.23
CA SER A 230 -8.37 -12.46 12.53
C SER A 230 -9.22 -11.56 13.41
N THR A 231 -8.87 -10.27 13.47
CA THR A 231 -9.62 -9.27 14.24
C THR A 231 -11.04 -9.08 13.68
N GLN A 232 -11.17 -9.01 12.35
CA GLN A 232 -12.49 -8.93 11.71
C GLN A 232 -13.34 -10.18 11.92
N ARG A 233 -12.74 -11.37 11.90
CA ARG A 233 -13.46 -12.63 12.12
C ARG A 233 -13.94 -12.75 13.56
N LEU A 234 -13.18 -12.25 14.53
CA LEU A 234 -13.66 -12.12 15.90
C LEU A 234 -14.82 -11.12 16.01
N ALA A 235 -14.70 -9.94 15.37
CA ALA A 235 -15.80 -8.96 15.34
C ALA A 235 -17.08 -9.55 14.72
N ALA A 236 -16.96 -10.29 13.61
CA ALA A 236 -18.08 -10.97 12.96
C ALA A 236 -18.72 -12.05 13.86
N CYS A 237 -17.92 -12.76 14.66
CA CYS A 237 -18.45 -13.70 15.65
C CYS A 237 -19.31 -12.96 16.70
N TRP A 238 -18.82 -11.83 17.21
CA TRP A 238 -19.57 -11.01 18.15
C TRP A 238 -20.87 -10.43 17.57
N GLN A 239 -20.84 -10.00 16.31
CA GLN A 239 -22.01 -9.55 15.57
C GLN A 239 -23.06 -10.67 15.46
N LYS A 240 -22.65 -11.86 15.02
CA LYS A 240 -23.53 -13.03 14.90
C LYS A 240 -24.15 -13.43 16.24
N ALA A 241 -23.38 -13.40 17.33
CA ALA A 241 -23.88 -13.68 18.66
C ALA A 241 -24.92 -12.63 19.12
N CYS A 242 -24.72 -11.36 18.78
CA CYS A 242 -25.69 -10.30 19.10
C CYS A 242 -27.00 -10.47 18.31
N ASP A 243 -26.91 -10.80 17.02
CA ASP A 243 -28.08 -11.05 16.15
C ASP A 243 -28.93 -12.23 16.66
N GLN A 244 -28.31 -13.23 17.30
CA GLN A 244 -29.01 -14.39 17.85
C GLN A 244 -29.75 -14.10 19.17
N ILE A 245 -29.27 -13.16 19.98
CA ILE A 245 -29.83 -12.86 21.30
C ILE A 245 -30.85 -11.72 21.24
N HIS A 246 -30.59 -10.69 20.44
CA HIS A 246 -31.44 -9.51 20.36
C HIS A 246 -32.25 -9.58 19.06
N ASN A 247 -33.52 -9.97 19.18
CA ASN A 247 -34.51 -9.89 18.09
C ASN A 247 -34.80 -8.41 17.71
N ASP A 248 -33.87 -7.80 16.96
CA ASP A 248 -34.03 -6.57 16.18
C ASP A 248 -34.46 -5.28 16.93
N GLY A 249 -33.65 -4.80 17.89
CA GLY A 249 -33.92 -3.46 18.45
C GLY A 249 -32.89 -2.77 19.32
N VAL A 250 -31.84 -3.45 19.78
CA VAL A 250 -30.81 -2.84 20.63
C VAL A 250 -29.51 -2.68 19.85
N GLU A 251 -29.20 -1.44 19.45
CA GLU A 251 -27.92 -1.11 18.83
C GLU A 251 -26.82 -1.14 19.90
N ILE A 252 -26.09 -2.25 19.97
CA ILE A 252 -24.88 -2.37 20.78
C ILE A 252 -23.72 -1.84 19.94
N SER A 253 -22.80 -1.11 20.56
CA SER A 253 -21.53 -0.74 19.93
C SER A 253 -20.40 -1.46 20.63
N PHE A 254 -19.52 -2.11 19.86
CA PHE A 254 -18.28 -2.68 20.38
C PHE A 254 -17.18 -1.62 20.55
N ASN A 255 -17.52 -0.33 20.68
CA ASN A 255 -16.53 0.72 20.87
C ASN A 255 -16.08 0.79 22.33
N CYS A 256 -14.78 0.64 22.58
CA CYS A 256 -14.22 0.71 23.94
C CYS A 256 -14.39 2.08 24.63
N ASP A 257 -14.59 3.17 23.88
CA ASP A 257 -14.81 4.49 24.46
C ASP A 257 -16.21 4.65 25.07
N TYR A 258 -17.19 3.85 24.62
CA TYR A 258 -18.62 3.97 25.00
C TYR A 258 -19.28 2.64 25.38
N SER A 259 -18.53 1.55 25.53
CA SER A 259 -19.12 0.26 25.90
C SER A 259 -19.44 0.25 27.40
N PHE A 260 -20.73 0.37 27.72
CA PHE A 260 -21.24 0.42 29.10
C PHE A 260 -21.91 -0.88 29.57
N ARG A 261 -22.02 -1.91 28.70
CA ARG A 261 -22.73 -3.16 29.00
C ARG A 261 -21.76 -4.31 29.24
N ASN A 262 -22.13 -5.21 30.16
CA ASN A 262 -21.43 -6.47 30.33
C ASN A 262 -21.77 -7.39 29.15
N LEU A 263 -20.77 -7.73 28.35
CA LEU A 263 -20.88 -8.56 27.14
C LEU A 263 -20.28 -9.96 27.36
N SER A 264 -20.21 -10.43 28.61
CA SER A 264 -19.63 -11.74 28.97
C SER A 264 -20.28 -12.92 28.23
N PHE A 265 -21.53 -12.81 27.80
CA PHE A 265 -22.20 -13.84 27.00
C PHE A 265 -21.47 -14.15 25.68
N LEU A 266 -20.64 -13.22 25.16
CA LEU A 266 -19.87 -13.44 23.94
C LEU A 266 -18.83 -14.56 24.08
N ASP A 267 -18.39 -14.86 25.30
CA ASP A 267 -17.46 -15.98 25.55
C ASP A 267 -18.07 -17.33 25.21
N ASP A 268 -19.38 -17.49 25.46
CA ASP A 268 -20.10 -18.73 25.19
C ASP A 268 -20.30 -18.97 23.69
N PHE A 269 -20.54 -17.90 22.92
CA PHE A 269 -20.75 -17.97 21.47
C PHE A 269 -19.43 -17.98 20.68
N CYS A 270 -18.41 -17.31 21.21
CA CYS A 270 -17.10 -17.17 20.59
C CYS A 270 -16.00 -17.69 21.51
N PRO A 271 -15.93 -19.01 21.80
CA PRO A 271 -14.95 -19.59 22.73
C PRO A 271 -13.55 -19.75 22.14
N ILE A 272 -12.52 -19.62 22.98
CA ILE A 272 -11.09 -19.75 22.60
C ILE A 272 -10.65 -21.22 22.57
N ASP A 273 -11.07 -22.01 23.56
CA ASP A 273 -10.51 -23.35 23.83
C ASP A 273 -11.30 -24.48 23.15
N THR A 274 -12.63 -24.37 23.11
CA THR A 274 -13.54 -25.36 22.49
C THR A 274 -14.35 -24.72 21.35
N PRO A 275 -13.70 -24.32 20.24
CA PRO A 275 -14.41 -23.80 19.08
C PRO A 275 -15.27 -24.91 18.50
N ASN A 276 -16.59 -24.82 18.67
CA ASN A 276 -17.51 -25.70 17.99
C ASN A 276 -17.72 -25.14 16.56
N PRO A 277 -17.27 -25.81 15.49
CA PRO A 277 -17.42 -25.30 14.13
C PRO A 277 -18.89 -25.09 13.73
N SER A 278 -19.83 -25.70 14.45
CA SER A 278 -21.27 -25.48 14.24
C SER A 278 -21.80 -24.15 14.78
N THR A 279 -21.13 -23.49 15.74
CA THR A 279 -21.54 -22.15 16.23
C THR A 279 -20.89 -21.03 15.40
N PHE A 280 -19.57 -21.05 15.29
CA PHE A 280 -18.80 -20.15 14.44
C PHE A 280 -17.45 -20.74 14.04
N ASP A 281 -17.22 -20.91 12.74
CA ASP A 281 -15.93 -21.38 12.24
C ASP A 281 -14.94 -20.22 12.07
N PHE A 282 -13.84 -20.27 12.83
CA PHE A 282 -12.72 -19.33 12.76
C PHE A 282 -11.66 -19.72 11.71
N GLY A 283 -11.64 -20.97 11.23
CA GLY A 283 -10.66 -21.48 10.28
C GLY A 283 -9.20 -21.17 10.67
N ILE A 284 -8.45 -20.63 9.71
CA ILE A 284 -7.01 -20.27 9.88
C ILE A 284 -6.76 -19.15 10.91
N PHE A 285 -7.80 -18.48 11.39
CA PHE A 285 -7.69 -17.38 12.35
C PHE A 285 -7.84 -17.84 13.81
N LEU A 286 -8.19 -19.11 14.02
CA LEU A 286 -8.30 -19.69 15.36
C LEU A 286 -6.96 -19.65 16.11
N GLU A 287 -5.85 -19.83 15.40
CA GLU A 287 -4.49 -19.75 15.97
C GLU A 287 -4.18 -18.35 16.53
N ALA A 288 -4.68 -17.28 15.89
CA ALA A 288 -4.50 -15.90 16.37
C ALA A 288 -5.20 -15.67 17.72
N ARG A 289 -6.35 -16.33 17.95
CA ARG A 289 -7.10 -16.27 19.20
C ARG A 289 -6.42 -17.07 20.30
N ARG A 290 -6.04 -18.32 20.03
CA ARG A 290 -5.36 -19.18 21.03
C ARG A 290 -4.04 -18.59 21.53
N SER A 291 -3.31 -17.91 20.64
CA SER A 291 -2.06 -17.23 21.00
C SER A 291 -2.26 -15.92 21.77
N ARG A 292 -3.50 -15.47 21.98
CA ARG A 292 -3.85 -14.14 22.54
C ARG A 292 -3.12 -12.98 21.84
N SER A 293 -2.72 -13.18 20.59
CA SER A 293 -2.01 -12.17 19.80
C SER A 293 -2.86 -10.92 19.52
N LEU A 294 -4.19 -11.10 19.47
CA LEU A 294 -5.18 -10.02 19.28
C LEU A 294 -5.30 -9.10 20.49
N GLU A 295 -5.05 -9.64 21.69
CA GLU A 295 -5.22 -8.97 23.00
C GLU A 295 -3.95 -8.22 23.43
N SER A 296 -2.80 -8.57 22.84
CA SER A 296 -1.53 -7.95 23.19
C SER A 296 -1.54 -6.43 22.96
N THR A 297 -1.18 -5.68 24.00
CA THR A 297 -1.08 -4.20 23.97
C THR A 297 0.20 -3.71 23.29
N GLY A 298 1.24 -4.55 23.26
CA GLY A 298 2.53 -4.24 22.65
C GLY A 298 2.51 -4.44 21.13
N PHE A 299 2.83 -3.39 20.36
CA PHE A 299 2.93 -3.47 18.90
C PHE A 299 4.03 -4.43 18.45
N LEU A 300 5.23 -4.35 19.03
CA LEU A 300 6.38 -5.15 18.57
C LEU A 300 6.17 -6.66 18.76
N PRO A 301 5.78 -7.18 19.95
CA PRO A 301 5.52 -8.61 20.11
C PRO A 301 4.46 -9.13 19.13
N LYS A 302 3.38 -8.36 18.94
CA LYS A 302 2.32 -8.65 17.97
C LYS A 302 2.84 -8.69 16.54
N ALA A 303 3.59 -7.68 16.11
CA ALA A 303 4.16 -7.61 14.77
C ALA A 303 5.12 -8.77 14.50
N PHE A 304 5.99 -9.12 15.46
CA PHE A 304 6.92 -10.24 15.33
C PHE A 304 6.20 -11.59 15.26
N TYR A 305 5.18 -11.81 16.09
CA TYR A 305 4.41 -13.06 16.07
C TYR A 305 3.66 -13.24 14.75
N CYS A 306 3.00 -12.19 14.27
CA CYS A 306 2.32 -12.22 12.98
C CYS A 306 3.30 -12.36 11.81
N PHE A 307 4.46 -11.70 11.87
CA PHE A 307 5.55 -11.88 10.90
C PHE A 307 6.04 -13.33 10.88
N TRP A 308 6.29 -13.94 12.04
CA TRP A 308 6.65 -15.34 12.16
C TRP A 308 5.60 -16.25 11.51
N TRP A 309 4.32 -16.03 11.80
CA TRP A 309 3.21 -16.76 11.18
C TRP A 309 3.22 -16.62 9.65
N GLY A 310 3.39 -15.39 9.15
CA GLY A 310 3.46 -15.11 7.72
C GLY A 310 4.64 -15.80 7.03
N MET A 311 5.82 -15.74 7.63
CA MET A 311 7.03 -16.42 7.14
C MET A 311 6.85 -17.94 7.11
N ARG A 312 6.32 -18.55 8.18
CA ARG A 312 6.05 -19.99 8.24
C ARG A 312 5.15 -20.45 7.09
N ASN A 313 4.10 -19.68 6.79
CA ASN A 313 3.17 -20.00 5.70
C ASN A 313 3.79 -19.80 4.32
N LEU A 314 4.63 -18.78 4.12
CA LEU A 314 5.35 -18.60 2.86
C LEU A 314 6.41 -19.70 2.63
N SER A 315 7.14 -20.10 3.67
CA SER A 315 8.13 -21.19 3.58
C SER A 315 7.50 -22.52 3.19
N ASN A 316 6.36 -22.86 3.80
CA ASN A 316 5.61 -24.06 3.46
C ASN A 316 5.05 -24.01 2.03
N TRP A 317 4.71 -22.82 1.53
CA TRP A 317 4.25 -22.62 0.16
C TRP A 317 5.37 -22.75 -0.88
N PHE A 318 6.61 -22.38 -0.53
CA PHE A 318 7.78 -22.49 -1.41
C PHE A 318 8.26 -23.93 -1.60
N PHE A 319 8.00 -24.82 -0.65
CA PHE A 319 8.39 -26.24 -0.73
C PHE A 319 7.40 -27.12 -1.55
N ASP A 320 6.18 -26.65 -1.80
CA ASP A 320 5.17 -27.36 -2.59
C ASP A 320 5.15 -26.83 -4.04
N SER A 321 6.14 -27.25 -4.83
CA SER A 321 6.41 -26.80 -6.21
C SER A 321 5.38 -27.27 -7.26
N ARG A 322 4.19 -27.75 -6.85
CA ARG A 322 3.19 -28.36 -7.73
C ARG A 322 1.87 -27.61 -7.88
N PHE A 323 1.74 -26.36 -7.40
CA PHE A 323 0.50 -25.59 -7.64
C PHE A 323 0.75 -24.09 -7.94
N SER A 324 0.27 -23.66 -9.11
CA SER A 324 0.31 -22.28 -9.63
C SER A 324 -0.11 -21.23 -8.59
N LEU A 325 0.71 -20.18 -8.46
CA LEU A 325 0.55 -18.97 -7.64
C LEU A 325 -0.88 -18.40 -7.68
N THR A 326 -1.57 -18.52 -8.82
CA THR A 326 -2.93 -18.01 -9.02
C THR A 326 -4.01 -18.79 -8.29
N ARG A 327 -3.87 -20.11 -8.06
CA ARG A 327 -4.94 -20.93 -7.44
C ARG A 327 -5.01 -20.77 -5.92
N ARG A 328 -3.88 -20.59 -5.23
CA ARG A 328 -3.84 -20.39 -3.76
C ARG A 328 -4.04 -18.95 -3.33
N LEU A 329 -3.64 -17.96 -4.14
CA LEU A 329 -4.07 -16.56 -3.96
C LEU A 329 -5.59 -16.44 -4.12
N LEU A 330 -6.18 -17.20 -5.05
CA LEU A 330 -7.64 -17.33 -5.13
C LEU A 330 -8.21 -17.95 -3.85
N LEU A 331 -7.59 -18.97 -3.26
CA LEU A 331 -8.05 -19.58 -2.00
C LEU A 331 -7.89 -18.69 -0.76
N LEU A 332 -6.97 -17.72 -0.77
CA LEU A 332 -6.87 -16.68 0.27
C LEU A 332 -7.91 -15.55 0.07
N ILE A 333 -8.40 -15.34 -1.16
CA ILE A 333 -9.45 -14.37 -1.49
C ILE A 333 -10.86 -15.02 -1.44
N LEU A 334 -10.96 -16.34 -1.60
CA LEU A 334 -12.20 -17.11 -1.64
C LEU A 334 -12.90 -17.43 -0.29
N PRO A 335 -12.37 -17.17 0.93
CA PRO A 335 -13.24 -17.27 2.11
C PRO A 335 -14.23 -16.10 2.19
N LEU A 336 -14.28 -15.21 1.17
CA LEU A 336 -15.36 -14.24 0.96
C LEU A 336 -16.65 -14.85 0.41
N LYS A 337 -16.75 -16.18 0.30
CA LYS A 337 -18.06 -16.84 0.27
C LYS A 337 -18.50 -17.06 1.72
N MET A 338 -18.96 -15.96 2.33
CA MET A 338 -19.79 -16.02 3.52
C MET A 338 -21.20 -16.36 3.02
N ASP A 339 -21.74 -17.50 3.46
CA ASP A 339 -23.18 -17.75 3.43
C ASP A 339 -23.92 -16.73 4.29
#